data_AF-A0A3D2FX16-F1
#
_entry.id   AF-A0A3D2FX16-F1
#
_cell.length_a   1.000
_cell.length_b   1.000
_cell.length_c   1.000
_cell.angle_alpha   90.00
_cell.angle_beta   90.00
_cell.angle_gamma   90.00
#
_symmetry.space_group_name_H-M   'P 1'
#
loop_
_entity.id
_entity.type
_entity.pdbx_description
1 polymer ?
#
loop_
_entity_poly.entity_id
_entity_poly.type
_entity_poly.pdbx_seq_one_letter_code
_entity_poly.pdbx_strand_id
1 'polypeptide(L)' 'MSLPTFTMRQMLEAGVHFGHSTRRWNPRMKP' A
#
# COMPACT_ATOMS: atom_id res chain seq x y z
N MET A 1 -14.89 -13.39 13.10
CA MET A 1 -14.19 -13.50 11.79
C MET A 1 -12.69 -13.57 12.09
N SER A 2 -11.99 -14.58 11.56
CA SER A 2 -10.53 -14.63 11.64
C SER A 2 -9.94 -13.71 10.56
N LEU A 3 -9.08 -12.77 10.93
CA LEU A 3 -8.36 -11.96 9.97
C LEU A 3 -7.19 -12.79 9.41
N PRO A 4 -6.99 -12.83 8.08
CA PRO A 4 -5.83 -13.50 7.51
C PRO A 4 -4.54 -12.80 7.94
N THR A 5 -3.55 -13.59 8.36
CA THR A 5 -2.21 -13.09 8.67
C THR A 5 -1.38 -13.03 7.39
N PHE A 6 -0.79 -11.87 7.10
CA PHE A 6 0.11 -11.69 5.95
C PHE A 6 1.51 -11.30 6.40
N THR A 7 2.50 -11.70 5.62
CA THR A 7 3.89 -11.26 5.79
C THR A 7 4.16 -10.01 4.94
N MET A 8 5.15 -9.20 5.33
CA MET A 8 5.58 -8.05 4.52
C MET A 8 6.01 -8.46 3.11
N ARG A 9 6.69 -9.61 2.98
CA ARG A 9 7.14 -10.13 1.69
C ARG A 9 5.97 -10.40 0.74
N GLN A 10 4.90 -11.03 1.23
CA GLN A 10 3.70 -11.29 0.43
C GLN A 10 3.03 -9.99 -0.06
N MET A 11 2.97 -8.96 0.79
CA MET A 11 2.40 -7.67 0.41
C MET A 11 3.25 -6.95 -0.65
N LEU A 12 4.57 -7.04 -0.53
CA LEU A 12 5.50 -6.47 -1.51
C LEU A 12 5.41 -7.19 -2.86
N GLU A 13 5.37 -8.52 -2.85
CA GLU A 13 5.18 -9.34 -4.06
C GLU A 13 3.83 -9.06 -4.74
N ALA A 14 2.78 -8.75 -3.96
CA ALA A 14 1.48 -8.32 -4.46
C ALA A 14 1.44 -6.87 -4.99
N GLY A 15 2.52 -6.10 -4.83
CA GLY A 15 2.65 -4.75 -5.40
C GLY A 15 1.96 -3.63 -4.61
N VAL A 16 1.62 -3.82 -3.34
CA VAL A 16 0.88 -2.79 -2.56
C VAL A 16 1.67 -1.49 -2.32
N HIS A 17 2.97 -1.50 -2.58
CA HIS A 17 3.86 -0.37 -2.38
C HIS A 17 3.90 0.60 -3.57
N PHE A 18 3.22 0.28 -4.67
CA PHE A 18 3.11 1.20 -5.80
C PHE A 18 2.10 2.31 -5.50
N GLY A 19 2.52 3.55 -5.71
CA GLY A 19 1.68 4.74 -5.57
C GLY A 19 1.33 5.39 -6.90
N HIS A 20 0.51 6.43 -6.84
CA HIS A 20 0.26 7.29 -8.00
C HIS A 20 1.42 8.25 -8.25
N SER A 21 1.54 8.73 -9.49
CA SER A 21 2.46 9.82 -9.82
C SER A 21 2.17 11.07 -8.99
N THR A 22 3.20 11.85 -8.66
CA THR A 22 3.12 13.02 -7.79
C THR A 22 2.03 14.02 -8.18
N ARG A 23 1.78 14.22 -9.48
CA ARG A 23 0.72 15.12 -9.97
C ARG A 23 -0.70 14.71 -9.55
N ARG A 24 -0.94 13.42 -9.29
CA ARG A 24 -2.24 12.87 -8.87
C ARG A 24 -2.31 12.64 -7.36
N TRP A 25 -1.27 12.99 -6.62
CA TRP A 25 -1.21 12.77 -5.19
C TRP A 25 -2.16 13.72 -4.44
N ASN A 26 -2.91 13.17 -3.49
CA ASN A 26 -3.75 13.96 -2.59
C ASN A 26 -2.91 14.45 -1.40
N PRO A 27 -2.78 15.77 -1.18
CA PRO A 27 -2.00 16.31 -0.06
C PRO A 27 -2.43 15.83 1.33
N ARG A 28 -3.69 15.40 1.49
CA ARG A 28 -4.21 14.83 2.76
C ARG A 28 -3.66 13.44 3.08
N MET A 29 -2.96 12.81 2.15
CA MET A 29 -2.25 11.54 2.36
C MET A 29 -0.79 11.75 2.78
N LYS A 30 -0.34 13.00 2.93
CA LYS A 30 0.96 13.30 3.56
C LYS A 30 0.90 12.86 5.02
N PRO A 31 1.95 12.20 5.55
CA PRO A 31 2.08 12.02 6.99
C PRO A 31 2.16 13.35 7.74
#